data_AF-A0A1M4Y0V6-F1
#
_entry.id   AF-A0A1M4Y0V6-F1
#
_cell.length_a   1.000
_cell.length_b   1.000
_cell.length_c   1.000
_cell.angle_alpha   90.00
_cell.angle_beta   90.00
_cell.angle_gamma   90.00
#
_symmetry.space_group_name_H-M   'P 1'
#
loop_
_entity.id
_entity.type
_entity.pdbx_description
1 polymer ?
#
loop_
_entity_poly.entity_id
_entity_poly.type
_entity_poly.pdbx_seq_one_letter_code
_entity_poly.pdbx_strand_id
1 'polypeptide(L)'
;MVPCICINDEGRPAEIPADKWVKKDDQYRITHVYFHPNQGGIQGCTLYEKPLDETCKPYETFKLSRFAIHHDDLEAFIELCKMCSELNELEIEKLIEESELQTV
;
A
#
# COMPACT_ATOMS: atom_id res chain seq x y z
N MET A 1 -0.64 11.39 5.37
CA MET A 1 0.24 10.53 4.56
C MET A 1 1.12 9.76 5.51
N VAL A 2 1.47 8.52 5.20
CA VAL A 2 2.17 7.60 6.12
C VAL A 2 3.46 7.11 5.47
N PRO A 3 4.63 7.22 6.13
CA PRO A 3 5.89 6.70 5.60
C PRO A 3 5.86 5.17 5.42
N CYS A 4 6.51 4.67 4.37
CA CYS A 4 6.71 3.24 4.18
C CYS A 4 8.00 2.97 3.39
N ILE A 5 8.48 1.72 3.45
CA ILE A 5 9.63 1.22 2.68
C ILE A 5 9.13 0.15 1.73
N CYS A 6 9.52 0.21 0.46
CA CYS A 6 9.22 -0.87 -0.47
C CYS A 6 10.08 -2.10 -0.17
N ILE A 7 9.46 -3.22 0.17
CA ILE A 7 10.14 -4.50 0.44
C ILE A 7 10.07 -5.47 -0.75
N ASN A 8 9.20 -5.21 -1.73
CA ASN A 8 9.03 -6.05 -2.92
C ASN A 8 8.67 -5.22 -4.16
N ASP A 9 9.64 -5.03 -5.04
CA ASP A 9 9.49 -4.41 -6.36
C ASP A 9 9.43 -5.41 -7.52
N GLU A 10 9.26 -6.70 -7.24
CA GLU A 10 9.17 -7.73 -8.27
C GLU A 10 7.82 -7.73 -8.98
N GLY A 11 7.80 -8.21 -10.23
CA GLY A 11 6.57 -8.40 -10.99
C GLY A 11 5.92 -7.10 -11.46
N ARG A 12 6.74 -6.12 -11.89
CA ARG A 12 6.27 -4.92 -12.58
C ARG A 12 5.44 -5.30 -13.82
N PRO A 13 4.17 -4.86 -13.93
CA PRO A 13 3.39 -5.00 -15.16
C PRO A 13 4.04 -4.28 -16.34
N ALA A 14 3.85 -4.80 -17.55
CA ALA A 14 4.43 -4.20 -18.76
C ALA A 14 3.89 -2.79 -19.02
N GLU A 15 2.64 -2.55 -18.59
CA GLU A 15 1.88 -1.32 -18.73
C GLU A 15 2.37 -0.20 -17.83
N ILE A 16 3.05 -0.50 -16.70
CA ILE A 16 3.53 0.54 -15.78
C ILE A 16 4.95 0.94 -16.17
N PRO A 17 5.21 2.21 -16.52
CA PRO A 17 6.56 2.68 -16.87
C PRO A 17 7.60 2.39 -15.78
N ALA A 18 8.84 2.11 -16.17
CA ALA A 18 9.90 1.75 -15.23
C ALA A 18 10.23 2.87 -14.23
N ASP A 19 10.07 4.13 -14.63
CA ASP A 19 10.24 5.30 -13.78
C ASP A 19 9.06 5.53 -12.82
N LYS A 20 7.90 4.93 -13.08
CA LYS A 20 6.72 4.96 -12.22
C LYS A 20 6.66 3.78 -11.24
N TRP A 21 7.42 2.72 -11.50
CA TRP A 21 7.48 1.58 -10.61
C TRP A 21 8.28 1.90 -9.34
N VAL A 22 7.89 1.23 -8.26
CA VAL A 22 8.61 1.27 -6.98
C VAL A 22 9.91 0.50 -7.08
N LYS A 23 10.83 0.79 -6.16
CA LYS A 23 12.12 0.13 -6.05
C LYS A 23 12.29 -0.38 -4.64
N LYS A 24 12.80 -1.59 -4.51
CA LYS A 24 13.08 -2.20 -3.21
C LYS A 24 14.07 -1.32 -2.42
N ASP A 25 13.83 -1.24 -1.11
CA ASP A 25 14.58 -0.47 -0.11
C ASP A 25 14.46 1.07 -0.23
N ASP A 26 13.72 1.59 -1.22
CA ASP A 26 13.38 3.02 -1.30
C ASP A 26 12.19 3.37 -0.38
N GLN A 27 12.19 4.61 0.11
CA GLN A 27 11.13 5.18 0.95
C GLN A 27 10.06 5.88 0.13
N TYR A 28 8.80 5.70 0.54
CA TYR A 28 7.62 6.28 -0.08
C TYR A 28 6.64 6.78 0.98
N ARG A 29 5.61 7.49 0.54
CA ARG A 29 4.50 7.92 1.40
C ARG A 29 3.16 7.45 0.85
N ILE A 30 2.47 6.63 1.64
CA ILE A 30 1.10 6.21 1.37
C ILE A 30 0.16 7.40 1.58
N THR A 31 -0.65 7.69 0.56
CA THR A 31 -1.62 8.80 0.58
C THR A 31 -3.05 8.30 0.71
N HIS A 32 -3.35 7.09 0.26
CA HIS A 32 -4.65 6.45 0.38
C HIS A 32 -4.52 4.94 0.42
N VAL A 33 -5.42 4.27 1.13
CA VAL A 33 -5.52 2.80 1.19
C VAL A 33 -6.89 2.38 0.68
N TYR A 34 -6.92 1.37 -0.18
CA TYR A 34 -8.11 0.81 -0.80
C TYR A 34 -8.28 -0.64 -0.34
N PHE A 35 -9.49 -0.99 0.10
CA PHE A 35 -9.83 -2.37 0.40
C PHE A 35 -10.73 -2.95 -0.69
N HIS A 36 -10.35 -4.10 -1.24
CA HIS A 36 -11.14 -4.81 -2.23
C HIS A 36 -11.66 -6.14 -1.65
N PRO A 37 -12.72 -6.11 -0.81
CA PRO A 37 -13.23 -7.30 -0.14
C PRO A 37 -13.63 -8.40 -1.13
N ASN A 38 -14.18 -8.01 -2.28
CA ASN A 38 -14.64 -8.92 -3.33
C ASN A 38 -13.50 -9.53 -4.17
N GLN A 39 -12.24 -9.13 -3.96
CA GLN A 39 -11.06 -9.66 -4.67
C GLN A 39 -10.18 -10.52 -3.75
N GLY A 40 -10.78 -11.18 -2.76
CA GLY A 40 -10.04 -12.01 -1.80
C GLY A 40 -9.29 -11.21 -0.74
N GLY A 41 -9.77 -10.01 -0.41
CA GLY A 41 -9.17 -9.16 0.63
C GLY A 41 -7.92 -8.39 0.20
N ILE A 42 -7.68 -8.26 -1.12
CA ILE A 42 -6.50 -7.52 -1.62
C ILE A 42 -6.59 -6.05 -1.23
N GLN A 43 -5.50 -5.53 -0.68
CA GLN A 43 -5.35 -4.12 -0.34
C GLN A 43 -4.46 -3.41 -1.35
N GLY A 44 -4.98 -2.29 -1.83
CA GLY A 44 -4.27 -1.35 -2.67
C GLY A 44 -3.85 -0.12 -1.88
N CYS A 45 -2.83 0.58 -2.35
CA CYS A 45 -2.46 1.90 -1.85
C CYS A 45 -1.96 2.80 -2.98
N THR A 46 -2.08 4.10 -2.79
CA THR A 46 -1.46 5.11 -3.65
C THR A 46 -0.26 5.74 -2.95
N LEU A 47 0.74 6.09 -3.74
CA LEU A 47 1.99 6.70 -3.27
C LEU A 47 2.11 8.14 -3.76
N TYR A 48 2.63 9.01 -2.91
CA TYR A 48 2.88 10.40 -3.26
C TYR A 48 3.97 10.55 -4.33
N GLU A 49 5.06 9.79 -4.23
CA GLU A 49 6.23 9.91 -5.11
C GLU A 49 6.02 9.22 -6.47
N LYS A 50 5.16 8.20 -6.51
CA LYS A 50 4.90 7.35 -7.68
C LYS A 50 3.40 7.29 -7.99
N PRO A 51 2.73 8.42 -8.31
CA PRO A 51 1.32 8.37 -8.66
C PRO A 51 1.14 7.56 -9.95
N LEU A 52 0.28 6.54 -9.90
CA LEU A 52 -0.19 5.82 -11.09
C LEU A 52 -1.26 6.69 -11.75
N ASP A 53 -0.96 7.13 -12.97
CA ASP A 53 -1.83 7.99 -13.77
C ASP A 53 -2.33 7.24 -15.02
N GLU A 54 -2.92 7.97 -15.97
CA GLU A 54 -3.45 7.43 -17.22
C GLU A 54 -2.45 6.56 -18.01
N THR A 55 -1.14 6.81 -17.85
CA THR A 55 -0.09 6.02 -18.52
C THR A 55 0.09 4.62 -17.94
N CYS A 56 -0.47 4.36 -16.75
CA CYS A 56 -0.33 3.12 -16.00
C CYS A 56 -1.58 2.22 -16.10
N LYS A 57 -2.60 2.62 -16.87
CA LYS A 57 -3.84 1.85 -17.03
C LYS A 57 -3.56 0.42 -17.50
N PRO A 58 -4.26 -0.60 -16.96
CA PRO A 58 -5.44 -0.50 -16.08
C PRO A 58 -5.13 -0.36 -14.58
N TYR A 59 -3.87 -0.15 -14.20
CA TYR A 59 -3.45 -0.12 -12.79
C TYR A 59 -3.60 1.27 -12.19
N GLU A 60 -4.32 1.34 -11.07
CA GLU A 60 -4.60 2.59 -10.35
C GLU A 60 -3.96 2.62 -8.95
N THR A 61 -3.60 1.45 -8.40
CA THR A 61 -3.03 1.31 -7.06
C THR A 61 -1.88 0.28 -7.04
N PHE A 62 -0.98 0.42 -6.07
CA PHE A 62 0.01 -0.61 -5.76
C PHE A 62 -0.54 -1.57 -4.71
N LYS A 63 -0.14 -2.84 -4.76
CA LYS A 63 -0.43 -3.77 -3.67
C LYS A 63 0.22 -3.28 -2.38
N LEU A 64 -0.56 -3.18 -1.30
CA LEU A 64 -0.08 -2.71 0.00
C LEU A 64 1.02 -3.62 0.57
N SER A 65 0.91 -4.93 0.36
CA SER A 65 1.91 -5.93 0.80
C SER A 65 3.31 -5.78 0.20
N ARG A 66 3.51 -4.81 -0.70
CA ARG A 66 4.84 -4.43 -1.20
C ARG A 66 5.59 -3.48 -0.26
N PHE A 67 4.91 -2.95 0.75
CA PHE A 67 5.42 -1.91 1.61
C PHE A 67 5.41 -2.38 3.07
N ALA A 68 6.54 -2.18 3.73
CA ALA A 68 6.63 -2.28 5.17
C ALA A 68 6.39 -0.89 5.79
N ILE A 69 5.70 -0.87 6.91
CA ILE A 69 5.41 0.33 7.68
C ILE A 69 6.18 0.20 8.99
N HIS A 70 6.89 1.27 9.37
CA HIS A 70 7.62 1.26 10.62
C HIS A 70 6.65 1.19 11.79
N HIS A 71 7.01 0.50 12.86
CA HIS A 71 6.15 0.32 14.03
C HIS A 71 5.67 1.65 14.62
N ASP A 72 6.55 2.66 14.67
CA ASP A 72 6.22 4.01 15.15
C ASP A 72 5.17 4.75 14.29
N ASP A 73 5.00 4.33 13.03
CA ASP A 73 4.04 4.92 12.09
C ASP A 73 2.73 4.11 12.00
N LEU A 74 2.62 3.00 12.74
CA LEU A 74 1.49 2.07 12.65
C LEU A 74 0.17 2.72 13.09
N GLU A 75 0.17 3.54 14.14
CA GLU A 75 -1.03 4.27 14.59
C GLU A 75 -1.54 5.22 13.49
N ALA A 76 -0.62 5.97 12.87
CA ALA A 76 -0.96 6.86 11.76
C ALA A 76 -1.47 6.08 10.53
N PHE A 77 -0.94 4.87 10.29
CA PHE A 77 -1.42 3.98 9.24
C PHE A 77 -2.83 3.48 9.51
N ILE A 78 -3.12 3.04 10.73
CA ILE A 78 -4.44 2.57 11.14
C ILE A 78 -5.49 3.68 10.96
N GLU A 79 -5.17 4.90 11.38
CA GLU A 79 -6.05 6.05 11.19
C GLU A 79 -6.25 6.38 9.71
N LEU A 80 -5.20 6.26 8.89
CA LEU A 80 -5.33 6.42 7.44
C LEU A 80 -6.27 5.35 6.85
N CYS A 81 -6.13 4.09 7.24
CA CYS A 81 -7.02 3.01 6.82
C CYS A 81 -8.48 3.32 7.18
N LYS A 82 -8.77 3.68 8.43
CA LYS A 82 -10.11 4.08 8.89
C LYS A 82 -10.71 5.23 8.09
N MET A 83 -9.90 6.21 7.71
CA MET A 83 -10.36 7.37 6.94
C MET A 83 -10.60 7.07 5.47
N CYS A 84 -9.80 6.20 4.86
CA CYS A 84 -9.83 5.93 3.42
C CYS A 84 -10.84 4.87 3.02
N SER A 85 -11.39 4.14 3.99
CA SER A 85 -12.22 2.99 3.71
C SER A 85 -13.46 3.00 4.59
N GLU A 86 -14.56 2.44 4.07
CA GLU A 86 -15.71 2.07 4.91
C GLU A 86 -15.41 0.81 5.75
N LEU A 87 -14.14 0.54 6.11
CA LEU A 87 -13.76 -0.62 6.89
C LEU A 87 -14.36 -0.52 8.29
N ASN A 88 -14.94 -1.62 8.75
CA ASN A 88 -15.34 -1.79 10.14
C ASN A 88 -14.12 -2.21 10.99
N GLU A 89 -14.15 -1.97 12.30
CA GLU A 89 -13.01 -2.23 13.23
C GLU A 89 -12.34 -3.61 13.07
N LEU A 90 -13.12 -4.65 12.78
CA LEU A 90 -12.64 -6.03 12.60
C LEU A 90 -11.72 -6.24 11.39
N GLU A 91 -11.86 -5.43 10.34
CA GLU A 91 -11.04 -5.57 9.14
C GLU A 91 -9.68 -4.86 9.31
N ILE A 92 -9.64 -3.86 10.19
CA ILE A 92 -8.42 -3.13 10.57
C ILE A 92 -7.53 -4.01 11.46
N GLU A 93 -8.10 -4.79 12.38
CA GLU A 93 -7.31 -5.70 13.23
C GLU A 93 -6.54 -6.75 12.42
N LYS A 94 -7.17 -7.35 11.39
CA LYS A 94 -6.50 -8.31 10.51
C LYS A 94 -5.35 -7.70 9.71
N LEU A 95 -5.53 -6.44 9.29
CA LEU A 95 -4.53 -5.65 8.60
C LEU A 95 -3.27 -5.46 9.45
N ILE A 96 -3.46 -5.17 10.74
CA ILE A 96 -2.36 -5.00 11.70
C ILE A 96 -1.63 -6.33 11.90
N GLU A 97 -2.37 -7.43 12.13
CA GLU A 97 -1.77 -8.76 12.30
C GLU A 97 -0.92 -9.18 11.08
N GLU A 98 -1.40 -8.94 9.86
CA GLU A 98 -0.66 -9.25 8.63
C GLU A 98 0.60 -8.39 8.45
N SER A 99 0.55 -7.12 8.90
CA SER A 99 1.69 -6.20 8.82
C SER A 99 2.75 -6.52 9.89
N GLU A 100 2.34 -6.90 11.10
CA GLU A 100 3.26 -7.29 12.18
C GLU A 100 4.04 -8.56 11.83
N LEU A 101 3.40 -9.52 11.14
CA LEU A 101 4.06 -10.73 10.63
C LEU A 101 5.15 -10.45 9.58
N GLN A 102 5.20 -9.25 9.00
CA GLN A 102 6.17 -8.86 7.99
C GLN A 102 7.31 -7.97 8.55
N THR A 103 7.33 -7.73 9.86
CA THR A 103 8.41 -6.98 10.50
C THR A 103 9.72 -7.80 10.52
N VAL A 104 10.79 -7.19 10.01
CA VAL A 104 12.18 -7.67 10.10
C VAL A 104 12.96 -6.74 11.03
#